data_AF-A0A8T3VHJ9-F1
#
_entry.id   AF-A0A8T3VHJ9-F1
#
_cell.length_a   1.000
_cell.length_b   1.000
_cell.length_c   1.000
_cell.angle_alpha   90.00
_cell.angle_beta   90.00
_cell.angle_gamma   90.00
#
_symmetry.space_group_name_H-M   'P 1'
#
loop_
_entity.id
_entity.type
_entity.pdbx_description
1 polymer ?
#
loop_
_entity_poly.entity_id
_entity_poly.type
_entity_poly.pdbx_seq_one_letter_code
_entity_poly.pdbx_strand_id
1 'polypeptide(L)'
;MSNKTKVTLTLDTDLVDLAKISYPNFSGRMNELLSIDLHAETEESKLMKEIAKLHDELEIKEDKLCDIRKKRSALEGEASNIKEVLSWARNIYERKGVIGLNMLERECKKQKVSFSKIRDILEQEDVAFVNYA
;
A
#
# COMPACT_ATOMS: atom_id res chain seq x y z
N MET A 1 -23.11 -22.27 43.55
CA MET A 1 -22.99 -23.62 42.95
C MET A 1 -22.80 -23.44 41.46
N SER A 2 -21.77 -24.01 40.84
CA SER A 2 -21.59 -23.93 39.38
C SER A 2 -22.62 -24.84 38.70
N ASN A 3 -23.29 -24.34 37.66
CA ASN A 3 -24.18 -25.17 36.84
C ASN A 3 -23.33 -26.24 36.14
N LYS A 4 -23.64 -27.52 36.38
CA LYS A 4 -22.95 -28.64 35.76
C LYS A 4 -23.78 -29.16 34.59
N THR A 5 -23.14 -29.32 33.43
CA THR A 5 -23.75 -29.90 32.24
C THR A 5 -23.15 -31.29 31.99
N LYS A 6 -24.00 -32.29 31.75
CA LYS A 6 -23.57 -33.64 31.39
C LYS A 6 -23.38 -33.72 29.87
N VAL A 7 -22.17 -34.06 29.44
CA VAL A 7 -21.82 -34.24 28.02
C VAL A 7 -21.34 -35.68 27.82
N THR A 8 -21.67 -36.27 26.67
CA THR A 8 -21.22 -37.61 26.27
C THR A 8 -20.28 -37.47 25.09
N LEU A 9 -19.08 -38.05 25.22
CA LEU A 9 -18.03 -38.03 24.20
C LEU A 9 -17.70 -39.46 23.80
N THR A 10 -17.47 -39.69 22.52
CA THR A 10 -16.93 -40.94 22.00
C THR A 10 -15.42 -40.88 22.01
N LEU A 11 -14.80 -41.79 22.76
CA LEU A 11 -13.34 -41.91 22.91
C LEU A 11 -12.97 -43.36 22.62
N ASP A 12 -11.73 -43.58 22.15
CA ASP A 12 -11.22 -44.93 21.94
C ASP A 12 -11.20 -45.70 23.26
N THR A 13 -11.66 -46.94 23.21
CA THR A 13 -11.81 -47.81 24.39
C THR A 13 -10.49 -48.00 25.12
N ASP A 14 -9.42 -48.23 24.37
CA ASP A 14 -8.09 -48.49 24.91
C ASP A 14 -7.54 -47.28 25.66
N LEU A 15 -7.80 -46.07 25.16
CA LEU A 15 -7.40 -44.83 25.80
C LEU A 15 -8.21 -44.55 27.08
N VAL A 16 -9.51 -44.86 27.06
CA VAL A 16 -10.38 -44.69 28.22
C VAL A 16 -9.97 -45.61 29.36
N ASP A 17 -9.63 -46.86 29.05
CA ASP A 17 -9.24 -47.84 30.06
C ASP A 17 -7.89 -47.48 30.68
N LEU A 18 -6.90 -47.07 29.87
CA LEU A 18 -5.63 -46.54 30.37
C LEU A 18 -5.83 -45.27 31.22
N ALA A 19 -6.71 -44.37 30.77
CA ALA A 19 -6.97 -43.13 31.49
C ALA A 19 -7.70 -43.35 32.82
N LYS A 20 -8.61 -44.32 32.91
CA LYS A 20 -9.27 -44.68 34.19
C LYS A 20 -8.31 -45.30 35.20
N ILE A 21 -7.32 -46.06 34.73
CA ILE A 21 -6.26 -46.62 35.58
C ILE A 21 -5.35 -45.50 36.09
N SER A 22 -4.98 -44.57 35.22
CA SER A 22 -4.05 -43.48 35.54
C SER A 22 -4.70 -42.34 36.34
N TYR A 23 -5.99 -42.06 36.10
CA TYR A 23 -6.72 -40.94 36.70
C TYR A 23 -7.98 -41.42 37.43
N PRO A 24 -7.95 -41.53 38.77
CA PRO A 24 -9.10 -41.97 39.58
C PRO A 24 -10.33 -41.07 39.43
N ASN A 25 -10.12 -39.80 39.07
CA ASN A 25 -11.19 -38.83 38.77
C ASN A 25 -11.07 -38.31 37.33
N PHE A 26 -11.43 -39.17 36.37
CA PHE A 26 -11.39 -38.84 34.94
C PHE A 26 -12.20 -37.58 34.58
N SER A 27 -13.37 -37.37 35.20
CA SER A 27 -14.19 -36.17 34.96
C SER A 27 -13.51 -34.89 35.45
N GLY A 28 -12.81 -34.93 36.59
CA GLY A 28 -12.02 -33.80 37.08
C GLY A 28 -10.87 -33.48 36.13
N ARG A 29 -10.15 -34.52 35.69
CA ARG A 29 -9.03 -34.37 34.74
C ARG A 29 -9.48 -33.80 33.40
N MET A 30 -10.64 -34.22 32.90
CA MET A 30 -11.21 -33.68 31.67
C MET A 30 -11.56 -32.20 31.79
N ASN A 31 -12.12 -31.78 32.93
CA ASN A 31 -12.40 -30.37 33.18
C ASN A 31 -11.11 -29.54 33.27
N GLU A 32 -10.04 -30.06 33.89
CA GLU A 32 -8.73 -29.41 33.92
C GLU A 32 -8.13 -29.25 32.51
N LEU A 33 -8.17 -30.30 31.71
CA LEU A 33 -7.66 -30.26 30.34
C LEU A 33 -8.45 -29.28 29.47
N LEU A 34 -9.78 -29.30 29.56
CA LEU A 34 -10.63 -28.34 28.88
C LEU A 34 -10.40 -26.91 29.39
N SER A 35 -10.17 -26.72 30.68
CA SER A 35 -9.82 -25.42 31.25
C SER A 35 -8.48 -24.90 30.72
N ILE A 36 -7.48 -25.78 30.60
CA ILE A 36 -6.17 -25.42 30.05
C ILE A 36 -6.33 -25.06 28.58
N ASP A 37 -7.00 -25.89 27.79
CA ASP A 37 -7.19 -25.68 26.35
C ASP A 37 -8.02 -24.42 26.06
N LEU A 38 -9.13 -24.22 26.79
CA LEU A 38 -10.03 -23.08 26.60
C LEU A 38 -9.51 -21.77 27.19
N HIS A 39 -8.60 -21.81 28.18
CA HIS A 39 -8.00 -20.62 28.78
C HIS A 39 -6.53 -20.40 28.39
N ALA A 40 -5.98 -21.20 27.47
CA ALA A 40 -4.65 -21.02 26.90
C ALA A 40 -4.54 -19.90 25.85
N GLU A 41 -5.38 -18.85 25.92
CA GLU A 41 -4.98 -17.56 25.35
C GLU A 41 -3.94 -16.93 26.28
N THR A 42 -2.72 -17.46 26.21
CA THR A 42 -1.57 -16.90 26.92
C THR A 42 -1.39 -15.44 26.50
N GLU A 43 -0.88 -14.59 27.39
CA GLU A 43 -0.53 -13.21 27.02
C GLU A 43 0.40 -13.18 25.80
N GLU A 44 1.28 -14.18 25.68
CA GLU A 44 2.10 -14.42 24.49
C GLU A 44 1.27 -14.57 23.21
N SER A 45 0.21 -15.38 23.21
CA SER A 45 -0.67 -15.54 22.05
C SER A 45 -1.41 -14.25 21.68
N LYS A 46 -1.78 -13.43 22.66
CA LYS A 46 -2.42 -12.13 22.44
C LYS A 46 -1.45 -11.13 21.86
N LEU A 47 -0.23 -11.06 22.41
CA LEU A 47 0.85 -10.23 21.90
C LEU A 47 1.24 -10.64 20.47
N MET A 48 1.30 -11.94 20.17
CA MET A 48 1.58 -12.43 18.82
C MET A 48 0.50 -12.01 17.81
N LYS A 49 -0.79 -12.06 18.20
CA LYS A 49 -1.89 -11.55 17.36
C LYS A 49 -1.81 -10.03 17.16
N GLU A 50 -1.39 -9.29 18.17
CA GLU A 50 -1.20 -7.84 18.08
C GLU A 50 -0.02 -7.47 17.20
N ILE A 51 1.11 -8.17 17.33
CA ILE A 51 2.29 -8.02 16.45
C ILE A 51 1.91 -8.28 15.00
N ALA A 52 1.17 -9.36 14.72
CA ALA A 52 0.72 -9.67 13.37
C ALA A 52 -0.14 -8.55 12.78
N LYS A 53 -1.11 -8.02 13.54
CA LYS A 53 -1.94 -6.89 13.11
C LYS A 53 -1.12 -5.63 12.83
N LEU A 54 -0.17 -5.30 13.73
CA LEU A 54 0.71 -4.14 13.54
C LEU A 54 1.60 -4.30 12.32
N HIS A 55 2.05 -5.52 12.03
CA HIS A 55 2.82 -5.82 10.81
C HIS A 55 1.98 -5.59 9.55
N ASP A 56 0.74 -6.10 9.51
CA ASP A 56 -0.18 -5.87 8.38
C ASP A 56 -0.47 -4.37 8.18
N GLU A 57 -0.67 -3.63 9.29
CA GLU A 57 -0.86 -2.18 9.23
C GLU A 57 0.39 -1.45 8.71
N LEU A 58 1.59 -1.90 9.10
CA LEU A 58 2.85 -1.35 8.63
C LEU A 58 2.99 -1.53 7.12
N GLU A 59 2.74 -2.74 6.60
CA GLU A 59 2.82 -3.05 5.17
C GLU A 59 1.86 -2.16 4.35
N ILE A 60 0.61 -2.00 4.81
CA ILE A 60 -0.37 -1.10 4.16
C ILE A 60 0.12 0.36 4.13
N LYS A 61 0.82 0.82 5.18
CA LYS A 61 1.35 2.18 5.25
C LYS A 61 2.57 2.35 4.34
N GLU A 62 3.43 1.34 4.25
CA GLU A 62 4.57 1.32 3.34
C GLU A 62 4.14 1.37 1.88
N ASP A 63 3.11 0.62 1.49
CA ASP A 63 2.54 0.66 0.14
C ASP A 63 2.01 2.05 -0.20
N LYS A 64 1.25 2.66 0.70
CA LYS A 64 0.75 4.03 0.53
C LYS A 64 1.90 5.02 0.38
N LEU A 65 2.98 4.85 1.13
CA LEU A 65 4.16 5.70 1.06
C LEU A 65 4.88 5.51 -0.28
N CYS A 66 4.99 4.28 -0.78
CA CYS A 66 5.54 3.96 -2.10
C CYS A 66 4.74 4.66 -3.20
N ASP A 67 3.41 4.62 -3.15
CA ASP A 67 2.55 5.30 -4.11
C ASP A 67 2.70 6.81 -4.07
N ILE A 68 2.81 7.41 -2.87
CA ILE A 68 3.09 8.84 -2.73
C ILE A 68 4.44 9.20 -3.35
N ARG A 69 5.48 8.40 -3.10
CA ARG A 69 6.82 8.61 -3.69
C ARG A 69 6.80 8.50 -5.21
N LYS A 70 6.09 7.52 -5.77
CA LYS A 70 5.91 7.37 -7.23
C LYS A 70 5.22 8.59 -7.84
N LYS A 71 4.12 9.05 -7.23
CA LYS A 71 3.41 10.26 -7.67
C LYS A 71 4.30 11.50 -7.61
N ARG A 72 5.08 11.66 -6.53
CA ARG A 72 6.01 12.78 -6.39
C ARG A 72 7.10 12.76 -7.45
N SER A 73 7.71 11.59 -7.70
CA SER A 73 8.73 11.44 -8.74
C SER A 73 8.17 11.71 -10.14
N ALA A 74 6.94 11.26 -10.42
CA ALA A 74 6.27 11.57 -11.69
C ALA A 74 6.03 13.08 -11.85
N LEU A 75 5.55 13.76 -10.81
CA LEU A 75 5.35 15.22 -10.82
C LEU A 75 6.67 16.00 -10.97
N GLU A 76 7.73 15.57 -10.29
CA GLU A 76 9.06 16.17 -10.40
C GLU A 76 9.65 15.96 -11.82
N GLY A 77 9.46 14.77 -12.40
CA GLY A 77 9.84 14.48 -13.79
C GLY A 77 9.06 15.32 -14.80
N GLU A 78 7.74 15.42 -14.66
CA GLU A 78 6.91 16.30 -15.50
C GLU A 78 7.35 17.77 -15.38
N ALA A 79 7.63 18.26 -14.18
CA ALA A 79 8.11 19.61 -13.95
C ALA A 79 9.49 19.87 -14.60
N SER A 80 10.38 18.88 -14.56
CA SER A 80 11.67 18.94 -15.25
C SER A 80 11.49 19.03 -16.76
N ASN A 81 10.66 18.16 -17.34
CA ASN A 81 10.40 18.14 -18.77
C ASN A 81 9.74 19.44 -19.25
N ILE A 82 8.80 19.99 -18.46
CA ILE A 82 8.20 21.31 -18.72
C ILE A 82 9.28 22.40 -18.77
N LYS A 83 10.20 22.43 -17.80
CA LYS A 83 11.30 23.39 -17.77
C LYS A 83 12.21 23.29 -19.00
N GLU A 84 12.52 22.08 -19.45
CA GLU A 84 13.33 21.87 -20.65
C GLU A 84 12.66 22.44 -21.92
N VAL A 85 11.36 22.17 -22.10
CA VAL A 85 10.61 22.72 -23.24
C VAL A 85 10.53 24.24 -23.19
N LEU A 86 10.28 24.83 -22.01
CA LEU A 86 10.25 26.28 -21.85
C LEU A 86 11.63 26.91 -22.11
N SER A 87 12.71 26.29 -21.62
CA SER A 87 14.08 26.75 -21.89
C SER A 87 14.41 26.72 -23.39
N TRP A 88 14.01 25.65 -24.08
CA TRP A 88 14.14 25.56 -25.53
C TRP A 88 13.32 26.65 -26.24
N ALA A 89 12.07 26.87 -25.81
CA ALA A 89 11.17 27.85 -26.40
C ALA A 89 11.75 29.27 -26.28
N ARG A 90 12.23 29.64 -25.10
CA ARG A 90 12.91 30.92 -24.85
C ARG A 90 14.16 31.09 -25.71
N ASN A 91 15.01 30.06 -25.81
CA ASN A 91 16.21 30.10 -26.66
C ASN A 91 15.87 30.33 -28.14
N ILE A 92 14.77 29.76 -28.65
CA ILE A 92 14.33 30.01 -30.02
C ILE A 92 13.78 31.41 -30.18
N TYR A 93 12.96 31.86 -29.23
CA TYR A 93 12.38 33.19 -29.25
C TYR A 93 13.45 34.27 -29.21
N GLU A 94 14.47 34.15 -28.35
CA GLU A 94 15.60 35.08 -28.30
C GLU A 94 16.37 35.14 -29.63
N ARG A 95 16.47 34.01 -30.36
CA ARG A 95 17.20 33.95 -31.63
C ARG A 95 16.39 34.42 -32.85
N LYS A 96 15.08 34.20 -32.84
CA LYS A 96 14.22 34.38 -34.04
C LYS A 96 13.09 35.38 -33.85
N GLY A 97 12.80 35.81 -32.62
CA GLY A 97 11.69 36.69 -32.27
C GLY A 97 10.30 36.04 -32.39
N VAL A 98 10.19 34.79 -32.86
CA VAL A 98 8.94 34.05 -33.03
C VAL A 98 9.15 32.55 -32.84
N ILE A 99 8.12 31.86 -32.34
CA ILE A 99 8.12 30.40 -32.18
C ILE A 99 7.16 29.74 -33.17
N GLY A 100 7.66 28.76 -33.91
CA GLY A 100 6.83 27.94 -34.78
C GLY A 100 5.96 26.96 -34.00
N LEU A 101 4.64 27.03 -34.12
CA LEU A 101 3.70 26.13 -33.42
C LEU A 101 3.98 24.65 -33.75
N ASN A 102 4.27 24.34 -35.01
CA ASN A 102 4.64 23.00 -35.45
C ASN A 102 5.95 22.48 -34.82
N MET A 103 6.90 23.38 -34.52
CA MET A 103 8.13 22.99 -33.80
C MET A 103 7.85 22.78 -32.31
N LEU A 104 7.06 23.67 -31.70
CA LEU A 104 6.67 23.57 -30.30
C LEU A 104 5.92 22.25 -30.04
N GLU A 105 5.00 21.86 -30.92
CA GLU A 105 4.26 20.60 -30.81
C GLU A 105 5.20 19.38 -30.90
N ARG A 106 6.20 19.43 -31.77
CA ARG A 106 7.21 18.35 -31.89
C ARG A 106 8.06 18.22 -30.64
N GLU A 107 8.52 19.33 -30.06
CA GLU A 107 9.32 19.29 -28.83
C GLU A 107 8.50 18.86 -27.61
N CYS A 108 7.24 19.31 -27.52
CA CYS A 108 6.31 18.81 -26.49
C CYS A 108 6.12 17.29 -26.61
N LYS A 109 5.98 16.75 -27.83
CA LYS A 109 5.88 15.30 -28.06
C LYS A 109 7.15 14.55 -27.68
N LYS A 110 8.34 15.08 -28.01
CA LYS A 110 9.62 14.47 -27.64
C LYS A 110 9.79 14.38 -26.12
N GLN A 111 9.45 15.44 -25.40
CA GLN A 111 9.60 15.52 -23.95
C GLN A 111 8.40 14.96 -23.17
N LYS A 112 7.39 14.43 -23.88
CA LYS A 112 6.13 13.89 -23.32
C LYS A 112 5.40 14.91 -22.44
N VAL A 113 5.42 16.18 -22.82
CA VAL A 113 4.74 17.28 -22.12
C VAL A 113 3.48 17.67 -22.88
N SER A 114 2.45 18.09 -22.14
CA SER A 114 1.20 18.59 -22.74
C SER A 114 1.44 19.91 -23.48
N PHE A 115 1.12 19.92 -24.78
CA PHE A 115 1.25 21.10 -25.64
C PHE A 115 0.38 22.27 -25.17
N SER A 116 -0.86 22.02 -24.75
CA SER A 116 -1.76 23.07 -24.27
C SER A 116 -1.18 23.78 -23.06
N LYS A 117 -0.68 23.03 -22.06
CA LYS A 117 -0.05 23.61 -20.87
C LYS A 117 1.13 24.52 -21.21
N ILE A 118 2.03 24.07 -22.10
CA ILE A 118 3.20 24.86 -22.50
C ILE A 118 2.78 26.11 -23.27
N ARG A 119 1.81 25.97 -24.17
CA ARG A 119 1.27 27.08 -24.94
C ARG A 119 0.65 28.15 -24.03
N ASP A 120 -0.18 27.75 -23.07
CA ASP A 120 -0.81 28.67 -22.12
C ASP A 120 0.24 29.45 -21.30
N ILE A 121 1.32 28.80 -20.87
CA ILE A 121 2.43 29.45 -20.15
C ILE A 121 3.15 30.46 -21.05
N LEU A 122 3.44 30.10 -22.29
CA LEU A 122 4.15 30.99 -23.22
C LEU A 122 3.27 32.14 -23.73
N GLU A 123 1.95 31.95 -23.85
CA GLU A 123 0.99 33.03 -24.14
C GLU A 123 0.92 34.03 -22.98
N GLN A 124 1.07 33.60 -21.72
CA GLN A 124 1.20 34.50 -20.57
C GLN A 124 2.53 35.29 -20.54
N GLU A 125 3.56 34.79 -21.23
CA GLU A 125 4.87 35.46 -21.35
C GLU A 125 4.95 36.38 -22.61
N ASP A 126 3.83 36.70 -23.27
CA ASP A 126 3.74 37.52 -24.49
C ASP A 126 4.62 37.03 -25.66
N VAL A 127 4.82 35.70 -25.76
CA VAL A 127 5.64 35.10 -26.82
C VAL A 127 4.87 35.04 -28.14
N ALA A 128 5.45 35.59 -29.22
CA ALA A 128 4.83 35.58 -30.55
C ALA A 128 4.94 34.19 -31.24
N PHE A 129 3.81 33.67 -31.73
CA PHE A 129 3.72 32.37 -32.42
C PHE A 129 3.47 32.51 -33.91
N VAL A 130 4.02 31.60 -34.71
CA VAL A 130 3.82 31.52 -36.15
C VAL A 130 3.48 30.08 -36.55
N ASN A 131 2.48 29.92 -37.43
CA ASN A 131 2.23 28.65 -38.10
C ASN A 131 3.12 28.58 -39.34
N TYR A 132 4.19 27.79 -39.27
CA TYR A 132 4.97 27.43 -40.45
C TYR A 132 4.23 26.32 -41.20
N ALA A 133 3.66 26.64 -42.35
CA ALA A 133 3.08 25.67 -43.28
C ALA A 133 4.14 24.68 -43.78
#